data_AF-A0A5N6XJF6-F1
#
_entry.id   AF-A0A5N6XJF6-F1
#
_cell.length_a   1.000
_cell.length_b   1.000
_cell.length_c   1.000
_cell.angle_alpha   90.00
_cell.angle_beta   90.00
_cell.angle_gamma   90.00
#
_symmetry.space_group_name_H-M   'P 1'
#
loop_
_entity.id
_entity.type
_entity.pdbx_description
1 polymer ?
#
loop_
_entity_poly.entity_id
_entity_poly.type
_entity_poly.pdbx_seq_one_letter_code
_entity_poly.pdbx_strand_id
1 'polypeptide(L)'
;LKRMLPLSVLVRKTNGVTGYEAAIKEHLSTTNPDRVPVFGKALSEYVNNIIHDWRNFQYFVGPSLKPDGLVAILRYREDDVTPYLIFWKDGLRAANC
;
A
#
# COMPACT_ATOMS: atom_id res chain seq x y z
N LEU A 1 6.20 34.40 -4.80
CA LEU A 1 6.79 33.33 -3.98
C LEU A 1 5.75 32.22 -3.79
N LYS A 2 5.88 31.09 -4.52
CA LYS A 2 5.04 29.90 -4.31
C LYS A 2 5.26 29.42 -2.88
N ARG A 3 4.24 29.56 -2.02
CA ARG A 3 4.23 28.94 -0.69
C ARG A 3 4.35 27.44 -0.92
N MET A 4 5.56 26.92 -0.71
CA MET A 4 5.83 25.49 -0.67
C MET A 4 5.04 24.96 0.51
N LEU A 5 3.93 24.27 0.22
CA LEU A 5 3.13 23.62 1.24
C LEU A 5 4.03 22.60 1.95
N PRO A 6 3.97 22.53 3.30
CA PRO A 6 4.76 21.55 4.03
C PRO A 6 4.39 20.14 3.53
N LEU A 7 5.38 19.26 3.35
CA LEU A 7 5.19 17.89 2.85
C LEU A 7 4.08 17.13 3.62
N SER A 8 3.86 17.50 4.89
CA SER A 8 2.81 16.95 5.76
C SER A 8 1.37 17.26 5.30
N VAL A 9 1.15 18.27 4.45
CA VAL A 9 -0.17 18.63 3.90
C VAL A 9 -0.44 18.02 2.52
N LEU A 10 0.60 17.50 1.84
CA LEU A 10 0.44 16.83 0.55
C LEU A 10 -0.13 15.41 0.69
N VAL A 11 -0.08 14.83 1.89
CA VAL A 11 -0.85 13.63 2.24
C VAL A 11 -2.28 14.05 2.53
N ARG A 12 -2.97 14.56 1.51
CA ARG A 12 -4.43 14.69 1.56
C ARG A 12 -4.97 13.31 1.92
N LYS A 13 -5.93 13.32 2.84
CA LYS A 13 -6.77 12.19 3.31
C LYS A 13 -7.35 11.45 2.09
N THR A 14 -6.54 10.61 1.47
CA THR A 14 -6.93 9.83 0.30
C THR A 14 -7.44 8.52 0.83
N ASN A 15 -8.57 8.08 0.32
CA ASN A 15 -9.06 6.71 0.44
C ASN A 15 -8.15 5.76 -0.39
N GLY A 16 -6.81 5.94 -0.29
CA GLY A 16 -5.83 5.41 -1.25
C GLY A 16 -5.55 3.93 -1.10
N VAL A 17 -5.73 3.36 0.10
CA VAL A 17 -5.58 1.92 0.33
C VAL A 17 -6.70 1.14 -0.39
N THR A 18 -7.93 1.67 -0.37
CA THR A 18 -9.10 1.01 -0.97
C THR A 18 -9.07 1.02 -2.50
N GLY A 19 -8.51 2.07 -3.12
CA GLY A 19 -8.34 2.15 -4.57
C GLY A 19 -7.31 1.14 -5.08
N TYR A 20 -6.17 1.05 -4.40
CA TYR A 20 -5.11 0.11 -4.76
C TYR A 20 -5.51 -1.36 -4.63
N GLU A 21 -6.27 -1.72 -3.59
CA GLU A 21 -6.80 -3.08 -3.43
C GLU A 21 -7.71 -3.47 -4.61
N ALA A 22 -8.61 -2.57 -5.01
CA ALA A 22 -9.53 -2.82 -6.12
C ALA A 22 -8.76 -3.04 -7.44
N ALA A 23 -7.73 -2.23 -7.69
CA ALA A 23 -6.88 -2.35 -8.87
C ALA A 23 -6.13 -3.69 -8.92
N ILE A 24 -5.63 -4.19 -7.78
CA ILE A 24 -5.00 -5.52 -7.72
C ILE A 24 -6.03 -6.62 -8.03
N LYS A 25 -7.23 -6.54 -7.44
CA LYS A 25 -8.29 -7.54 -7.66
C LYS A 25 -8.74 -7.58 -9.12
N GLU A 26 -8.87 -6.42 -9.76
CA GLU A 26 -9.17 -6.33 -11.19
C GLU A 26 -8.06 -6.98 -12.03
N HIS A 27 -6.79 -6.63 -11.76
CA HIS A 27 -5.66 -7.20 -12.46
C HIS A 27 -5.55 -8.72 -12.28
N LEU A 28 -5.76 -9.22 -11.06
CA LEU A 28 -5.78 -10.65 -10.77
C LEU A 28 -6.95 -11.34 -11.46
N SER A 29 -8.13 -10.72 -11.53
CA SER A 29 -9.28 -11.30 -12.23
C SER A 29 -9.01 -11.55 -13.71
N THR A 30 -8.20 -10.71 -14.36
CA THR A 30 -7.82 -10.88 -15.77
C THR A 30 -6.63 -11.82 -15.97
N THR A 31 -5.65 -11.80 -15.06
CA THR A 31 -4.37 -12.53 -15.25
C THR A 31 -4.34 -13.89 -14.56
N ASN A 32 -4.92 -13.99 -13.36
CA ASN A 32 -4.95 -15.20 -12.56
C ASN A 32 -6.14 -15.17 -11.58
N PRO A 33 -7.36 -15.50 -12.05
CA PRO A 33 -8.59 -15.37 -11.26
C PRO A 33 -8.59 -16.23 -10.00
N ASP A 34 -7.88 -17.37 -9.99
CA ASP A 34 -7.78 -18.26 -8.83
C ASP A 34 -7.06 -17.62 -7.63
N ARG A 35 -6.24 -16.60 -7.88
CA ARG A 35 -5.51 -15.86 -6.84
C ARG A 35 -6.33 -14.79 -6.15
N VAL A 36 -7.43 -14.32 -6.75
CA VAL A 36 -8.33 -13.31 -6.18
C VAL A 36 -8.83 -13.69 -4.77
N PRO A 37 -9.37 -14.90 -4.52
CA PRO A 37 -9.82 -15.30 -3.18
C PRO A 37 -8.65 -15.43 -2.19
N VAL A 38 -7.49 -15.89 -2.64
CA VAL A 38 -6.29 -16.03 -1.79
C VAL A 38 -5.78 -14.66 -1.36
N PHE A 39 -5.70 -13.71 -2.29
CA PHE A 39 -5.31 -12.33 -2.01
C PHE A 39 -6.28 -11.65 -1.03
N GLY A 40 -7.58 -11.77 -1.27
CA GLY A 40 -8.60 -11.19 -0.39
C GLY A 40 -8.52 -11.71 1.05
N LYS A 41 -8.31 -13.02 1.22
CA LYS A 41 -8.15 -13.63 2.55
C LYS A 41 -6.87 -13.14 3.25
N ALA A 42 -5.72 -13.20 2.56
CA ALA A 42 -4.44 -12.76 3.10
C ALA A 42 -4.44 -11.27 3.48
N LEU A 43 -5.08 -10.43 2.67
CA LEU A 43 -5.26 -9.01 2.95
C LEU A 43 -6.11 -8.80 4.21
N SER A 44 -7.26 -9.48 4.33
CA SER A 44 -8.13 -9.35 5.50
C SER A 44 -7.44 -9.79 6.79
N GLU A 45 -6.72 -10.92 6.76
CA GLU A 45 -5.91 -11.39 7.89
C GLU A 45 -4.84 -10.36 8.28
N TYR A 46 -4.13 -9.81 7.29
CA TYR A 46 -3.11 -8.80 7.56
C TYR A 46 -3.70 -7.52 8.13
N VAL A 47 -4.79 -7.00 7.55
CA VAL A 47 -5.49 -5.78 8.01
C VAL A 47 -5.94 -5.93 9.47
N ASN A 48 -6.48 -7.10 9.83
CA ASN A 48 -6.90 -7.37 11.21
C ASN A 48 -5.72 -7.36 12.20
N ASN A 49 -4.55 -7.88 11.81
CA ASN A 49 -3.36 -7.85 12.66
C ASN A 49 -2.83 -6.44 12.89
N ILE A 50 -3.04 -5.54 11.93
CA ILE A 50 -2.43 -4.21 11.94
C ILE A 50 -3.41 -3.10 12.36
N ILE A 51 -4.71 -3.40 12.52
CA ILE A 51 -5.74 -2.41 12.80
C ILE A 51 -5.51 -1.67 14.13
N HIS A 52 -4.91 -2.35 15.11
CA HIS A 52 -4.56 -1.79 16.42
C HIS A 52 -3.46 -0.73 16.33
N ASP A 53 -2.52 -0.89 15.40
CA ASP A 53 -1.37 -0.01 15.19
C ASP A 53 -1.53 0.91 13.96
N TRP A 54 -2.73 0.96 13.35
CA TRP A 54 -2.97 1.63 12.06
C TRP A 54 -2.54 3.11 12.03
N ARG A 55 -2.56 3.78 13.18
CA ARG A 55 -2.15 5.19 13.33
C ARG A 55 -0.64 5.41 13.23
N ASN A 56 0.16 4.39 13.50
CA ASN A 56 1.63 4.48 13.52
C ASN A 56 2.24 4.12 12.17
N PHE A 57 1.44 3.69 11.19
CA PHE A 57 1.93 3.41 9.86
C PHE A 57 2.11 4.67 9.03
N GLN A 58 3.22 4.70 8.31
CA GLN A 58 3.45 5.69 7.28
C GLN A 58 3.19 5.05 5.92
N TYR A 59 2.40 5.74 5.10
CA TYR A 59 2.01 5.30 3.77
C TYR A 59 2.75 6.12 2.74
N PHE A 60 3.42 5.44 1.82
CA PHE A 60 4.07 6.04 0.68
C PHE A 60 3.33 5.67 -0.59
N VAL A 61 3.18 6.63 -1.48
CA VAL A 61 2.59 6.45 -2.80
C VAL A 61 3.66 6.66 -3.87
N GLY A 62 3.52 5.94 -4.99
CA GLY A 62 4.43 6.11 -6.12
C GLY A 62 4.45 7.56 -6.67
N PRO A 63 5.46 7.89 -7.49
CA PRO A 63 5.67 9.26 -8.01
C PRO A 63 4.50 9.79 -8.84
N SER A 64 3.70 8.89 -9.42
CA SER A 64 2.48 9.27 -10.16
C SER A 64 1.34 9.76 -9.27
N LEU A 65 1.42 9.57 -7.95
CA LEU A 65 0.42 9.99 -6.95
C LEU A 65 -1.02 9.56 -7.31
N LYS A 66 -1.16 8.46 -8.04
CA LYS A 66 -2.48 7.93 -8.42
C LYS A 66 -3.14 7.29 -7.19
N PRO A 67 -4.45 7.51 -6.98
CA PRO A 67 -5.19 6.90 -5.87
C PRO A 67 -5.23 5.37 -5.96
N ASP A 68 -5.11 4.82 -7.17
CA ASP A 68 -5.07 3.38 -7.44
C ASP A 68 -3.63 2.84 -7.61
N GLY A 69 -2.65 3.68 -7.28
CA GLY A 69 -1.23 3.37 -7.41
C GLY A 69 -0.68 2.55 -6.23
N LEU A 70 0.54 2.05 -6.39
CA LEU A 70 1.26 1.32 -5.34
C LEU A 70 1.26 2.11 -4.03
N VAL A 71 0.78 1.47 -2.98
CA VAL A 71 0.90 1.93 -1.59
C VAL A 71 1.96 1.06 -0.91
N ALA A 72 3.06 1.68 -0.49
CA ALA A 72 4.07 1.05 0.35
C ALA A 72 3.82 1.42 1.81
N ILE A 73 3.82 0.43 2.69
CA ILE A 73 3.58 0.62 4.12
C ILE A 73 4.92 0.53 4.83
N LEU A 74 5.32 1.60 5.51
CA LEU A 74 6.53 1.63 6.32
C LEU A 74 6.19 1.25 7.76
N ARG A 75 6.95 0.29 8.29
CA ARG A 75 6.91 -0.10 9.69
C ARG A 75 8.34 -0.24 10.22
N TYR A 76 8.48 -0.09 11.53
CA TYR A 76 9.72 -0.37 12.24
C TYR A 76 9.64 -1.75 12.88
N ARG A 77 10.77 -2.43 13.04
CA ARG A 77 10.80 -3.71 13.78
C ARG A 77 10.59 -3.42 15.27
N GLU A 78 10.59 -4.47 16.08
CA GLU A 78 10.48 -4.36 17.55
C GLU A 78 11.58 -3.48 18.17
N ASP A 79 12.66 -3.20 17.43
CA ASP A 79 13.74 -2.31 17.82
C ASP A 79 13.43 -0.82 17.61
N ASP A 80 12.31 -0.47 16.97
CA ASP A 80 11.90 0.90 16.59
C ASP A 80 12.93 1.71 15.77
N VAL A 81 14.02 1.07 15.33
CA VAL A 81 15.13 1.72 14.63
C VAL A 81 15.23 1.23 13.20
N THR A 82 14.99 -0.06 12.96
CA THR A 82 15.18 -0.66 11.63
C THR A 82 13.87 -0.55 10.81
N PRO A 83 13.81 0.33 9.79
CA PRO A 83 12.63 0.41 8.93
C PRO A 83 12.55 -0.78 7.97
N TYR A 84 11.33 -1.23 7.70
CA TYR A 84 11.03 -2.10 6.58
C TYR A 84 9.77 -1.63 5.85
N LEU A 85 9.76 -1.89 4.54
CA LEU A 85 8.63 -1.59 3.68
C LEU A 85 7.90 -2.88 3.36
N ILE A 86 6.59 -2.84 3.52
CA ILE A 86 5.68 -3.92 3.16
C ILE A 86 5.09 -3.58 1.79
N PHE A 87 5.15 -4.56 0.90
CA PHE A 87 4.58 -4.48 -0.43
C PHE A 87 3.69 -5.69 -0.70
N TRP A 88 2.61 -5.46 -1.45
CA TRP A 88 1.74 -6.51 -1.93
C TRP A 88 2.36 -7.17 -3.16
N LYS A 89 2.74 -8.45 -3.04
CA LYS A 89 3.39 -9.20 -4.12
C LYS A 89 2.54 -9.22 -5.39
N ASP A 90 1.24 -9.43 -5.25
CA ASP A 90 0.30 -9.50 -6.37
C ASP A 90 0.12 -8.14 -7.09
N GLY A 91 0.61 -7.03 -6.50
CA GLY A 91 0.64 -5.71 -7.11
C GLY A 91 2.00 -5.28 -7.66
N LEU A 92 2.99 -6.19 -7.69
CA LEU A 92 4.33 -5.95 -8.22
C LEU A 92 4.65 -6.88 -9.39
N ARG A 93 5.48 -6.40 -10.32
CA ARG A 93 6.04 -7.20 -11.41
C ARG A 93 7.55 -7.27 -11.28
N ALA A 94 8.11 -8.47 -11.34
CA ALA A 94 9.56 -8.62 -11.47
C ALA A 94 10.00 -8.08 -12.84
N ALA A 95 10.98 -7.17 -12.85
CA ALA A 95 11.68 -6.75 -14.05
C ALA A 95 13.12 -7.22 -13.93
N ASN A 96 13.55 -8.07 -14.86
CA ASN A 96 14.95 -8.44 -14.99
C ASN A 96 15.63 -7.33 -15.80
N CYS A 97 16.77 -6.87 -15.30
CA CYS A 97 17.59 -5.85 -15.94
C CYS A 97 18.44 -6.47 -17.05
#